data_AF-A0A948XR54-F1
#
_entry.id   AF-A0A948XR54-F1
#
_cell.length_a   1.000
_cell.length_b   1.000
_cell.length_c   1.000
_cell.angle_alpha   90.00
_cell.angle_beta   90.00
_cell.angle_gamma   90.00
#
_symmetry.space_group_name_H-M   'P 1'
#
loop_
_entity.id
_entity.type
_entity.pdbx_description
1 polymer ?
#
loop_
_entity_poly.entity_id
_entity_poly.type
_entity_poly.pdbx_seq_one_letter_code
_entity_poly.pdbx_strand_id
1 'polypeptide(L)'
;MTIQLKKFGTTLVSRPSGKEAWLAFQPSLNEISQDEEIVVDFDGVVVLTPSWADEFLTPLRKQFNDRVKLHNKDNPSVIATLAILDK
;
A
#
# COMPACT_ATOMS: atom_id res chain seq x y z
N MET A 1 7.51 -7.62 -7.78
CA MET A 1 8.06 -6.51 -6.98
C MET A 1 7.52 -6.55 -5.55
N THR A 2 8.33 -6.24 -4.53
CA THR A 2 7.86 -6.07 -3.14
C THR A 2 7.96 -4.60 -2.72
N ILE A 3 6.83 -3.99 -2.35
CA ILE A 3 6.70 -2.64 -1.82
C ILE A 3 6.70 -2.71 -0.30
N GLN A 4 7.80 -2.31 0.32
CA GLN A 4 7.92 -2.25 1.78
C GLN A 4 7.35 -0.92 2.28
N LEU A 5 6.14 -0.92 2.85
CA LEU A 5 5.47 0.32 3.25
C LEU A 5 6.23 1.11 4.30
N LYS A 6 7.00 0.44 5.17
CA LYS A 6 7.88 1.10 6.16
C LYS A 6 8.86 2.11 5.55
N LYS A 7 9.17 2.01 4.25
CA LYS A 7 10.04 2.98 3.56
C LYS A 7 9.40 4.37 3.41
N PHE A 8 8.08 4.47 3.50
CA PHE A 8 7.36 5.75 3.55
C PHE A 8 7.18 6.28 4.98
N GLY A 9 7.65 5.51 5.98
CA GLY A 9 7.46 5.76 7.40
C GLY A 9 6.75 4.59 8.09
N THR A 10 6.79 4.58 9.43
CA THR A 10 6.15 3.53 10.24
C THR A 10 4.77 3.94 10.76
N THR A 11 4.46 5.24 10.74
CA THR A 11 3.17 5.83 11.13
C THR A 11 2.57 6.53 9.92
N LEU A 12 1.66 5.84 9.23
CA LEU A 12 1.11 6.21 7.93
C LEU A 12 -0.34 6.68 8.11
N VAL A 13 -0.51 7.98 8.40
CA VAL A 13 -1.80 8.50 8.92
C VAL A 13 -2.45 9.60 8.08
N SER A 14 -1.67 10.33 7.28
CA SER A 14 -2.11 11.55 6.59
C SER A 14 -2.50 11.28 5.14
N ARG A 15 -3.70 11.72 4.72
CA ARG A 15 -4.13 11.59 3.31
C ARG A 15 -3.16 12.27 2.34
N PRO A 16 -2.74 13.54 2.55
CA PRO A 16 -1.72 14.16 1.71
C PRO A 16 -0.44 13.33 1.56
N SER A 17 0.09 12.74 2.64
CA SER A 17 1.32 11.95 2.55
C SER A 17 1.12 10.60 1.86
N GLY A 18 -0.08 10.01 1.92
CA GLY A 18 -0.43 8.82 1.13
C GLY A 18 -0.42 9.13 -0.37
N LYS A 19 -1.00 10.28 -0.76
CA LYS A 19 -0.98 10.75 -2.14
C LYS A 19 0.44 11.05 -2.64
N GLU A 20 1.27 11.69 -1.81
CA GLU A 20 2.67 11.95 -2.13
C GLU A 20 3.46 10.64 -2.30
N ALA A 21 3.26 9.66 -1.42
CA ALA A 21 3.89 8.35 -1.52
C ALA A 21 3.51 7.64 -2.83
N TRP A 22 2.24 7.68 -3.22
CA TRP A 22 1.78 7.12 -4.50
C TRP A 22 2.47 7.78 -5.69
N LEU A 23 2.47 9.11 -5.74
CA LEU A 23 3.09 9.87 -6.83
C LEU A 23 4.60 9.65 -6.92
N ALA A 24 5.28 9.60 -5.79
CA ALA A 24 6.72 9.34 -5.73
C ALA A 24 7.08 7.92 -6.18
N PHE A 25 6.17 6.96 -6.00
CA PHE A 25 6.43 5.55 -6.34
C PHE A 25 6.07 5.18 -7.79
N GLN A 26 5.30 6.03 -8.50
CA GLN A 26 4.90 5.82 -9.89
C GLN A 26 6.04 5.43 -10.85
N PRO A 27 7.24 6.06 -10.81
CA PRO A 27 8.34 5.68 -11.69
C PRO A 27 8.75 4.20 -11.55
N SER A 28 8.74 3.67 -10.32
CA SER A 28 9.07 2.27 -10.05
C SER A 28 8.00 1.31 -10.55
N LEU A 29 6.74 1.76 -10.65
CA LEU A 29 5.62 0.95 -11.15
C LEU A 29 5.65 0.80 -12.68
N ASN A 30 6.26 1.74 -13.41
CA ASN A 30 6.36 1.71 -14.86
C ASN A 30 7.32 0.64 -15.40
N GLU A 31 8.22 0.13 -14.55
CA GLU A 31 9.22 -0.89 -14.90
C GLU A 31 8.68 -2.32 -14.68
N ILE A 32 7.49 -2.46 -14.10
CA ILE A 32 6.91 -3.76 -13.76
C ILE A 32 6.38 -4.44 -15.02
N SER A 33 6.78 -5.69 -15.22
CA SER A 33 6.30 -6.48 -16.36
C SER A 33 4.80 -6.84 -16.25
N GLN A 34 4.19 -7.26 -17.36
CA GLN A 34 2.75 -7.52 -17.44
C GLN A 34 2.26 -8.64 -16.51
N ASP A 35 3.13 -9.60 -16.17
CA ASP A 35 2.77 -10.76 -15.35
C ASP A 35 3.42 -10.74 -13.97
N GLU A 36 4.17 -9.70 -13.64
CA GLU A 36 4.86 -9.63 -12.36
C GLU A 36 3.90 -9.29 -11.21
N GLU A 37 3.91 -10.13 -10.17
CA GLU A 37 3.15 -9.88 -8.95
C GLU A 37 3.70 -8.70 -8.15
N ILE A 38 2.80 -7.97 -7.49
CA ILE A 38 3.13 -6.84 -6.63
C ILE A 38 2.74 -7.20 -5.21
N VAL A 39 3.72 -7.38 -4.35
CA VAL A 39 3.51 -7.66 -2.93
C VAL A 39 3.63 -6.35 -2.15
N VAL A 40 2.55 -5.92 -1.51
CA VAL A 40 2.60 -4.85 -0.51
C VAL A 40 2.87 -5.49 0.85
N ASP A 41 3.99 -5.11 1.44
CA ASP A 41 4.47 -5.64 2.70
C ASP A 41 4.29 -4.60 3.81
N PHE A 42 3.49 -4.96 4.81
CA PHE A 42 3.19 -4.13 5.98
C PHE A 42 4.17 -4.33 7.15
N ASP A 43 5.23 -5.14 6.99
CA ASP A 43 6.27 -5.28 8.02
C ASP A 43 6.86 -3.92 8.43
N GLY A 44 7.01 -3.73 9.74
CA GLY A 44 7.49 -2.48 10.34
C GLY A 44 6.51 -1.31 10.34
N VAL A 45 5.31 -1.45 9.76
CA VAL A 45 4.23 -0.47 9.93
C VAL A 45 3.66 -0.61 11.34
N VAL A 46 3.60 0.49 12.08
CA VAL A 46 3.03 0.58 13.43
C VAL A 46 1.60 1.06 13.38
N VAL A 47 1.33 2.13 12.62
CA VAL A 47 -0.01 2.70 12.42
C VAL A 47 -0.28 2.91 10.95
N LEU A 48 -1.47 2.51 10.50
CA LEU A 48 -1.98 2.73 9.16
C LEU A 48 -3.43 3.21 9.24
N THR A 49 -3.74 4.39 8.72
CA THR A 49 -5.13 4.89 8.63
C THR A 49 -5.78 4.56 7.29
N PRO A 50 -7.12 4.45 7.23
CA PRO A 50 -7.83 4.24 5.97
C PRO A 50 -7.58 5.36 4.96
N SER A 51 -7.47 6.60 5.41
CA SER A 51 -7.27 7.75 4.54
C SER A 51 -5.89 7.78 3.87
N TRP A 52 -4.84 7.29 4.53
CA TRP A 52 -3.52 7.11 3.90
C TRP A 52 -3.54 5.90 2.96
N ALA A 53 -4.09 4.77 3.44
CA ALA A 53 -4.10 3.51 2.71
C ALA A 53 -4.92 3.58 1.42
N ASP A 54 -6.04 4.30 1.41
CA ASP A 54 -6.87 4.51 0.21
C ASP A 54 -6.07 5.20 -0.90
N GLU A 55 -5.31 6.25 -0.58
CA GLU A 55 -4.53 7.01 -1.57
C GLU A 55 -3.40 6.17 -2.21
N PHE A 56 -2.91 5.13 -1.55
CA PHE A 56 -1.83 4.29 -2.05
C PHE A 56 -2.33 2.96 -2.62
N LEU A 57 -3.13 2.22 -1.86
CA LEU A 57 -3.58 0.87 -2.21
C LEU A 57 -4.67 0.86 -3.27
N THR A 58 -5.61 1.81 -3.23
CA THR A 58 -6.72 1.85 -4.19
C THR A 58 -6.23 2.09 -5.62
N PRO A 59 -5.39 3.10 -5.93
CA PRO A 59 -4.88 3.26 -7.28
C PRO A 59 -3.91 2.13 -7.68
N LEU A 60 -3.14 1.56 -6.75
CA LEU A 60 -2.30 0.38 -7.02
C LEU A 60 -3.15 -0.83 -7.44
N ARG A 61 -4.22 -1.14 -6.69
CA ARG A 61 -5.16 -2.21 -7.04
C ARG A 61 -5.88 -1.93 -8.35
N LYS A 62 -6.24 -0.68 -8.65
CA LYS A 62 -6.82 -0.31 -9.96
C LYS A 62 -5.86 -0.52 -11.13
N GLN A 63 -4.56 -0.28 -10.92
CA GLN A 63 -3.55 -0.43 -11.97
C GLN A 63 -3.17 -1.90 -12.23
N PHE A 64 -3.14 -2.73 -11.19
CA PHE A 64 -2.59 -4.09 -11.27
C PHE A 64 -3.59 -5.21 -10.92
N ASN A 65 -4.81 -4.86 -10.51
CA ASN A 65 -5.90 -5.79 -10.20
C ASN A 65 -5.46 -6.92 -9.24
N ASP A 66 -5.74 -8.17 -9.61
CA ASP A 66 -5.48 -9.36 -8.79
C ASP A 66 -4.00 -9.67 -8.58
N ARG A 67 -3.10 -8.97 -9.27
CA ARG A 67 -1.64 -9.09 -9.08
C ARG A 67 -1.15 -8.44 -7.79
N VAL A 68 -1.99 -7.62 -7.13
CA VAL A 68 -1.64 -7.01 -5.84
C VAL A 68 -1.90 -8.00 -4.70
N LYS A 69 -0.84 -8.47 -4.05
CA LYS A 69 -0.89 -9.33 -2.87
C LYS A 69 -0.49 -8.54 -1.62
N LEU A 70 -1.05 -8.92 -0.47
CA LEU A 70 -0.84 -8.24 0.80
C LEU A 70 -0.18 -9.18 1.81
N HIS A 71 0.98 -8.81 2.34
CA HIS A 71 1.79 -9.61 3.28
C HIS A 71 1.96 -8.92 4.65
N ASN A 72 2.18 -9.70 5.71
CA ASN A 72 2.40 -9.20 7.09
C ASN A 72 1.24 -8.36 7.64
N LYS A 73 0.00 -8.85 7.46
CA LYS A 73 -1.23 -8.15 7.84
C LYS A 73 -1.58 -8.24 9.33
N ASP A 74 -0.75 -8.84 10.17
CA ASP A 74 -1.11 -9.22 11.54
C ASP A 74 -1.20 -8.01 12.51
N ASN A 75 -0.72 -6.84 12.09
CA ASN A 75 -0.88 -5.60 12.86
C ASN A 75 -2.38 -5.21 12.96
N PRO A 76 -2.95 -5.03 14.17
CA PRO A 76 -4.35 -4.64 14.35
C PRO A 76 -4.77 -3.37 13.59
N SER A 77 -3.89 -2.36 13.51
CA SER A 77 -4.15 -1.14 12.74
C SER A 77 -4.26 -1.43 11.24
N VAL A 78 -3.47 -2.38 10.72
CA VAL A 78 -3.53 -2.81 9.32
C VAL A 78 -4.83 -3.58 9.06
N ILE A 79 -5.17 -4.54 9.93
CA ILE A 79 -6.41 -5.33 9.83
C ILE A 79 -7.63 -4.41 9.79
N ALA A 80 -7.74 -3.49 10.75
CA ALA A 80 -8.88 -2.58 10.85
C ALA A 80 -9.00 -1.69 9.62
N THR A 81 -7.88 -1.18 9.10
CA THR A 81 -7.87 -0.35 7.89
C THR A 81 -8.28 -1.12 6.65
N LEU A 82 -7.75 -2.34 6.45
CA LEU A 82 -8.14 -3.17 5.29
C LEU A 82 -9.62 -3.55 5.34
N ALA A 83 -10.15 -3.86 6.53
CA ALA A 83 -11.58 -4.15 6.71
C ALA A 83 -12.50 -2.94 6.41
N ILE A 84 -11.97 -1.72 6.43
CA ILE A 84 -12.69 -0.51 6.01
C ILE A 84 -12.63 -0.34 4.49
N LEU A 85 -11.49 -0.66 3.86
CA LEU A 85 -11.29 -0.52 2.40
C LEU A 85 -11.95 -1.62 1.58
N ASP A 86 -12.13 -2.82 2.13
CA ASP A 86 -12.74 -3.95 1.45
C ASP A 86 -14.30 -3.91 1.52
N LYS A 87 -14.89 -2.79 1.95
CA LYS A 87 -16.35 -2.52 1.95
C LYS A 87 -16.75 -1.70 0.73
#